data_AF-A0A965LN55-F1
#
_entry.id   AF-A0A965LN55-F1
#
_cell.length_a   1.000
_cell.length_b   1.000
_cell.length_c   1.000
_cell.angle_alpha   90.00
_cell.angle_beta   90.00
_cell.angle_gamma   90.00
#
_symmetry.space_group_name_H-M   'P 1'
#
loop_
_entity.id
_entity.type
_entity.pdbx_description
1 polymer ?
#
loop_
_entity_poly.entity_id
_entity_poly.type
_entity_poly.pdbx_seq_one_letter_code
_entity_poly.pdbx_strand_id
1 'polypeptide(L)'
;MNVQKVRSRGFELSSDIQKFLLDKLDFFSALTVVDSEIAANNGVTSASKSVVGNKTPGVSPLRIKFVATYRPDDKLSVSLGGSYQKQFYSSIDNNDVNPNTYQGFAGYTVLDIKARYKLKKNLTASAGIDNLTNHKYFLYHPFPQRTFFANLKYNF
;
A
#
# COMPACT_ATOMS: atom_id res chain seq x y z
N MET A 1 3.57 -23.85 17.26
CA MET A 1 4.34 -24.68 16.32
C MET A 1 5.39 -23.79 15.67
N ASN A 2 6.65 -24.20 15.60
CA ASN A 2 7.72 -23.39 15.01
C ASN A 2 8.04 -23.87 13.60
N VAL A 3 8.14 -22.95 12.65
CA VAL A 3 8.61 -23.23 11.29
C VAL A 3 10.14 -23.27 11.31
N GLN A 4 10.76 -24.28 10.71
CA GLN A 4 12.22 -24.42 10.71
C GLN A 4 12.91 -23.55 9.66
N LYS A 5 12.29 -23.40 8.48
CA LYS A 5 12.85 -22.59 7.40
C LYS A 5 11.76 -21.92 6.59
N VAL A 6 11.92 -20.62 6.39
CA VAL A 6 11.16 -19.83 5.42
C VAL A 6 12.09 -19.45 4.27
N ARG A 7 11.59 -19.50 3.05
CA ARG A 7 12.29 -19.02 1.85
C ARG A 7 11.47 -17.91 1.23
N SER A 8 12.09 -16.75 1.05
CA SER A 8 11.49 -15.61 0.35
C SER A 8 12.35 -15.25 -0.85
N ARG A 9 11.74 -15.14 -2.01
CA ARG A 9 12.36 -14.68 -3.25
C ARG A 9 11.49 -13.59 -3.83
N GLY A 10 12.08 -12.50 -4.28
CA GLY A 10 11.29 -11.39 -4.77
C GLY A 10 12.09 -10.43 -5.63
N PHE A 11 11.35 -9.53 -6.24
CA PHE A 11 11.84 -8.46 -7.06
C PHE A 11 11.22 -7.14 -6.59
N GLU A 12 12.05 -6.12 -6.50
CA GLU A 12 11.63 -4.77 -6.15
C GLU A 12 12.10 -3.79 -7.22
N LEU A 13 11.21 -2.92 -7.65
CA LEU A 13 11.47 -1.87 -8.62
C LEU A 13 10.92 -0.56 -8.08
N SER A 14 11.73 0.49 -8.12
CA SER A 14 11.30 1.85 -7.83
C SER A 14 11.73 2.78 -8.95
N SER A 15 10.95 3.83 -9.16
CA SER A 15 11.23 4.85 -10.17
C SER A 15 10.75 6.20 -9.68
N ASP A 16 11.58 7.21 -9.85
CA ASP A 16 11.25 8.62 -9.61
C ASP A 16 11.63 9.39 -10.87
N ILE A 17 10.61 9.84 -11.59
CA ILE A 17 10.76 10.45 -12.91
C ILE A 17 10.15 11.85 -12.85
N GLN A 18 11.01 12.85 -12.97
CA GLN A 18 10.57 14.23 -13.15
C GLN A 18 10.25 14.49 -14.62
N LYS A 19 9.26 15.34 -14.90
CA LYS A 19 8.86 15.70 -16.27
C LYS A 19 8.49 14.48 -17.14
N PHE A 20 7.80 13.51 -16.56
CA PHE A 20 7.32 12.30 -17.21
C PHE A 20 6.19 12.63 -18.22
N LEU A 21 6.42 12.39 -19.51
CA LEU A 21 5.51 12.65 -20.66
C LEU A 21 5.15 14.11 -20.92
N LEU A 22 5.03 14.92 -19.87
CA LEU A 22 4.76 16.34 -19.88
C LEU A 22 5.82 17.00 -19.00
N ASP A 23 6.40 18.14 -19.41
CA ASP A 23 7.36 18.93 -18.62
C ASP A 23 6.85 19.40 -17.24
N LYS A 24 5.59 19.06 -16.94
CA LYS A 24 4.79 19.48 -15.80
C LYS A 24 4.32 18.31 -14.93
N LEU A 25 4.64 17.06 -15.28
CA LEU A 25 4.20 15.88 -14.55
C LEU A 25 5.40 15.17 -13.93
N ASP A 26 5.39 15.02 -12.62
CA ASP A 26 6.34 14.16 -11.92
C ASP A 26 5.64 12.85 -11.54
N PHE A 27 6.35 11.74 -11.65
CA PHE A 27 5.82 10.42 -11.38
C PHE A 27 6.78 9.59 -10.54
N PHE A 28 6.29 9.14 -9.39
CA PHE A 28 6.95 8.17 -8.54
C PHE A 28 6.18 6.85 -8.59
N SER A 29 6.90 5.73 -8.62
CA SER A 29 6.31 4.40 -8.45
C SER A 29 7.25 3.44 -7.71
N ALA A 30 6.65 2.49 -6.99
CA ALA A 30 7.33 1.40 -6.34
C ALA A 30 6.49 0.12 -6.49
N LEU A 31 7.13 -0.97 -6.91
CA LEU A 31 6.55 -2.28 -7.15
C LEU A 31 7.40 -3.31 -6.40
N THR A 32 6.75 -4.12 -5.56
CA THR A 32 7.37 -5.24 -4.85
C THR A 32 6.59 -6.51 -5.17
N VAL A 33 7.25 -7.50 -5.73
CA VAL A 33 6.72 -8.85 -5.97
C VAL A 33 7.51 -9.82 -5.10
N VAL A 34 6.85 -10.56 -4.23
CA VAL A 34 7.52 -11.52 -3.34
C VAL A 34 6.78 -12.84 -3.38
N ASP A 35 7.54 -13.91 -3.56
CA ASP A 35 7.12 -15.27 -3.31
C ASP A 35 7.79 -15.75 -2.02
N SER A 36 6.98 -15.93 -0.97
CA SER A 36 7.45 -16.40 0.33
C SER A 36 6.70 -17.65 0.73
N GLU A 37 7.44 -18.70 1.06
CA GLU A 37 6.91 -20.01 1.40
C GLU A 37 7.66 -20.64 2.58
N ILE A 38 6.96 -21.52 3.29
CA ILE A 38 7.54 -22.38 4.32
C ILE A 38 8.32 -23.49 3.61
N ALA A 39 9.65 -23.43 3.68
CA ALA A 39 10.54 -24.31 2.95
C ALA A 39 10.92 -25.60 3.71
N ALA A 40 10.83 -25.60 5.04
CA ALA A 40 10.99 -26.80 5.85
C ALA A 40 10.25 -26.69 7.18
N ASN A 41 9.62 -27.79 7.59
CA ASN A 41 9.02 -27.95 8.90
C ASN A 41 9.02 -29.45 9.29
N ASN A 42 9.56 -29.78 10.47
CA ASN A 42 9.56 -31.16 10.99
C ASN A 42 8.35 -31.47 11.89
N GLY A 43 7.42 -30.53 12.09
CA GLY A 43 6.21 -30.73 12.89
C GLY A 43 4.94 -30.93 12.03
N VAL A 44 4.03 -31.78 12.48
CA VAL A 44 2.65 -31.84 11.97
C VAL A 44 1.80 -30.76 12.66
N THR A 45 0.93 -30.09 11.91
CA THR A 45 -0.05 -29.13 12.47
C THR A 45 -1.06 -29.86 13.37
N SER A 46 -1.90 -29.10 14.09
CA SER A 46 -3.02 -29.65 14.87
C SER A 46 -3.97 -30.53 14.05
N ALA A 47 -3.91 -30.48 12.71
CA ALA A 47 -4.67 -31.28 11.77
C ALA A 47 -3.85 -32.40 11.08
N SER A 48 -2.65 -32.73 11.59
CA SER A 48 -1.75 -33.75 11.02
C SER A 48 -1.32 -33.51 9.56
N LYS A 49 -1.29 -32.24 9.11
CA LYS A 49 -0.84 -31.87 7.76
C LYS A 49 0.51 -31.15 7.80
N SER A 50 1.30 -31.34 6.76
CA SER A 50 2.52 -30.55 6.52
C SER A 50 2.14 -29.16 6.03
N VAL A 51 2.88 -28.14 6.50
CA VAL A 51 2.78 -26.74 6.03
C VAL A 51 3.91 -26.37 5.08
N VAL A 52 4.76 -27.32 4.70
CA VAL A 52 5.81 -27.09 3.70
C VAL A 52 5.14 -26.78 2.35
N GLY A 53 5.53 -25.65 1.74
CA GLY A 53 4.92 -25.11 0.52
C GLY A 53 3.82 -24.07 0.76
N ASN A 54 3.31 -23.93 1.99
CA ASN A 54 2.35 -22.87 2.32
C ASN A 54 3.02 -21.50 2.29
N LYS A 55 2.26 -20.47 1.94
CA LYS A 55 2.72 -19.08 1.96
C LYS A 55 2.95 -18.61 3.39
N THR A 56 4.05 -17.87 3.57
CA THR A 56 4.39 -17.31 4.87
C THR A 56 3.34 -16.27 5.28
N PRO A 57 2.77 -16.38 6.49
CA PRO A 57 1.81 -15.39 6.97
C PRO A 57 2.43 -13.99 7.06
N GLY A 58 1.62 -12.96 6.83
CA GLY A 58 2.10 -11.57 6.91
C GLY A 58 2.82 -11.05 5.66
N VAL A 59 3.12 -11.90 4.68
CA VAL A 59 3.86 -11.50 3.47
C VAL A 59 2.89 -11.32 2.30
N SER A 60 2.59 -10.06 1.97
CA SER A 60 1.86 -9.74 0.74
C SER A 60 2.69 -10.05 -0.50
N PRO A 61 2.16 -10.82 -1.46
CA PRO A 61 2.90 -11.21 -2.65
C PRO A 61 3.08 -10.09 -3.68
N LEU A 62 2.27 -9.03 -3.58
CA LEU A 62 2.32 -7.89 -4.50
C LEU A 62 1.95 -6.61 -3.75
N ARG A 63 2.87 -5.64 -3.77
CA ARG A 63 2.63 -4.27 -3.31
C ARG A 63 2.98 -3.30 -4.42
N ILE A 64 2.10 -2.34 -4.65
CA ILE A 64 2.30 -1.26 -5.61
C ILE A 64 2.01 0.05 -4.91
N LYS A 65 2.88 1.04 -5.09
CA LYS A 65 2.65 2.42 -4.72
C LYS A 65 2.98 3.31 -5.91
N PHE A 66 2.21 4.36 -6.12
CA PHE A 66 2.57 5.40 -7.07
C PHE A 66 2.09 6.77 -6.58
N VAL A 67 2.76 7.82 -7.05
CA VAL A 67 2.33 9.21 -6.89
C VAL A 67 2.59 9.93 -8.19
N ALA A 68 1.54 10.47 -8.80
CA ALA A 68 1.64 11.38 -9.94
C ALA A 68 1.37 12.80 -9.45
N THR A 69 2.27 13.75 -9.72
CA THR A 69 2.07 15.17 -9.38
C THR A 69 2.14 16.04 -10.62
N TYR A 70 1.02 16.66 -10.95
CA TYR A 70 0.90 17.61 -12.04
C TYR A 70 1.06 19.06 -11.54
N ARG A 71 1.95 19.82 -12.17
CA ARG A 71 2.29 21.22 -11.87
C ARG A 71 2.06 22.09 -13.11
N PRO A 72 0.84 22.56 -13.36
CA PRO A 72 0.54 23.39 -14.52
C PRO A 72 1.33 24.70 -14.55
N ASP A 73 1.66 25.25 -13.37
CA ASP A 73 2.45 26.46 -13.13
C ASP A 73 3.17 26.41 -11.77
N ASP A 74 3.86 27.49 -11.39
CA ASP A 74 4.63 27.59 -10.13
C ASP A 74 3.77 27.73 -8.86
N LYS A 75 2.46 27.95 -9.01
CA LYS A 75 1.52 28.18 -7.90
C LYS A 75 0.70 26.95 -7.58
N LEU A 76 0.27 26.18 -8.58
CA LEU A 76 -0.63 25.05 -8.43
C LEU A 76 0.11 23.71 -8.61
N SER A 77 -0.14 22.77 -7.70
CA SER A 77 0.23 21.37 -7.88
C SER A 77 -0.92 20.46 -7.45
N VAL A 78 -1.22 19.45 -8.26
CA VAL A 78 -2.23 18.43 -7.98
C VAL A 78 -1.56 17.06 -7.99
N SER A 79 -1.67 16.34 -6.88
CA SER A 79 -1.11 15.00 -6.70
C SER A 79 -2.21 13.95 -6.62
N LEU A 80 -2.03 12.84 -7.32
CA LEU A 80 -2.80 11.61 -7.18
C LEU A 80 -1.86 10.51 -6.68
N GLY A 81 -2.12 9.99 -5.48
CA GLY A 81 -1.44 8.85 -4.90
C GLY A 81 -2.28 7.59 -5.01
N GLY A 82 -1.62 6.45 -5.15
CA GLY A 82 -2.28 5.15 -5.10
C GLY A 82 -1.44 4.11 -4.38
N SER A 83 -2.11 3.28 -3.58
CA SER A 83 -1.51 2.14 -2.89
C SER A 83 -2.36 0.90 -3.12
N TYR A 84 -1.73 -0.17 -3.60
CA TYR A 84 -2.32 -1.48 -3.77
C TYR A 84 -1.52 -2.51 -2.99
N GLN A 85 -2.24 -3.40 -2.32
CA GLN A 85 -1.66 -4.56 -1.66
C GLN A 85 -2.55 -5.76 -1.90
N LYS A 86 -1.95 -6.85 -2.40
CA LYS A 86 -2.65 -8.12 -2.52
C LYS A 86 -2.85 -8.75 -1.15
N GLN A 87 -3.98 -9.43 -0.97
CA GLN A 87 -4.27 -10.21 0.22
C GLN A 87 -3.12 -11.17 0.56
N PHE A 88 -2.89 -11.39 1.85
CA PHE A 88 -1.99 -12.40 2.37
C PHE A 88 -2.66 -13.20 3.48
N TYR A 89 -2.04 -14.32 3.84
CA TYR A 89 -2.58 -15.22 4.85
C TYR A 89 -2.22 -14.75 6.25
N SER A 90 -3.17 -14.90 7.18
CA SER A 90 -3.02 -14.67 8.62
C SER A 90 -2.38 -15.88 9.31
N SER A 91 -2.59 -17.08 8.75
CA SER A 91 -2.22 -18.36 9.38
C SER A 91 -1.24 -19.18 8.52
N ILE A 92 -0.36 -19.94 9.20
CA ILE A 92 0.59 -20.86 8.54
C ILE A 92 -0.11 -21.99 7.79
N ASP A 93 -1.35 -22.28 8.15
CA ASP A 93 -2.20 -23.29 7.50
C ASP A 93 -2.87 -22.75 6.22
N ASN A 94 -2.75 -21.44 5.94
CA ASN A 94 -3.34 -20.74 4.80
C ASN A 94 -4.86 -21.01 4.64
N ASN A 95 -5.56 -21.18 5.76
CA ASN A 95 -6.97 -21.56 5.81
C ASN A 95 -7.92 -20.36 6.00
N ASP A 96 -7.46 -19.15 5.69
CA ASP A 96 -8.27 -17.94 5.79
C ASP A 96 -9.41 -17.94 4.76
N VAL A 97 -10.62 -18.33 5.21
CA VAL A 97 -11.81 -18.40 4.35
C VAL A 97 -12.37 -17.02 4.04
N ASN A 98 -12.27 -16.07 4.98
CA ASN A 98 -12.67 -14.68 4.78
C ASN A 98 -11.60 -13.72 5.32
N PRO A 99 -10.91 -12.96 4.46
CA PRO A 99 -9.85 -12.06 4.89
C PRO A 99 -10.34 -10.71 5.41
N ASN A 100 -11.62 -10.36 5.23
CA ASN A 100 -12.18 -9.06 5.64
C ASN A 100 -12.97 -9.16 6.96
N THR A 101 -12.35 -9.80 7.96
CA THR A 101 -12.95 -10.06 9.28
C THR A 101 -11.91 -9.90 10.38
N TYR A 102 -12.31 -9.97 11.65
CA TYR A 102 -11.41 -9.96 12.79
C TYR A 102 -10.32 -11.05 12.63
N GLN A 103 -9.05 -10.66 12.78
CA GLN A 103 -7.84 -11.46 12.48
C GLN A 103 -7.57 -11.75 10.98
N GLY A 104 -8.41 -11.26 10.07
CA GLY A 104 -8.20 -11.32 8.63
C GLY A 104 -7.30 -10.20 8.11
N PHE A 105 -6.61 -10.47 7.00
CA PHE A 105 -5.74 -9.52 6.32
C PHE A 105 -6.15 -9.37 4.85
N ALA A 106 -7.12 -8.51 4.59
CA ALA A 106 -7.61 -8.24 3.24
C ALA A 106 -6.55 -7.53 2.37
N GLY A 107 -6.64 -7.78 1.06
CA GLY A 107 -6.02 -6.89 0.09
C GLY A 107 -6.76 -5.56 0.03
N TYR A 108 -6.09 -4.50 -0.42
CA TYR A 108 -6.69 -3.19 -0.55
C TYR A 108 -6.18 -2.44 -1.78
N THR A 109 -7.02 -1.55 -2.29
CA THR A 109 -6.64 -0.49 -3.23
C THR A 109 -7.15 0.83 -2.68
N VAL A 110 -6.25 1.77 -2.41
CA VAL A 110 -6.58 3.10 -1.89
C VAL A 110 -5.99 4.14 -2.82
N LEU A 111 -6.79 5.16 -3.13
CA LEU A 111 -6.38 6.31 -3.92
C LEU A 111 -6.54 7.57 -3.08
N ASP A 112 -5.57 8.47 -3.16
CA ASP A 112 -5.54 9.73 -2.41
C ASP A 112 -5.33 10.87 -3.40
N ILE A 113 -5.99 12.00 -3.18
CA ILE A 113 -5.82 13.19 -4.04
C ILE A 113 -5.53 14.41 -3.19
N LYS A 114 -4.60 15.26 -3.62
CA LYS A 114 -4.23 16.49 -2.94
C LYS A 114 -3.97 17.61 -3.93
N ALA A 115 -4.56 18.77 -3.68
CA ALA A 115 -4.22 20.00 -4.39
C ALA A 115 -3.52 20.96 -3.43
N ARG A 116 -2.50 21.66 -3.93
CA ARG A 116 -1.78 22.72 -3.23
C ARG A 116 -1.71 23.94 -4.11
N TYR A 117 -2.01 25.10 -3.55
CA TYR A 117 -2.00 26.39 -4.23
C TYR A 117 -1.24 27.46 -3.44
N LYS A 118 -0.33 28.16 -4.11
CA LYS A 118 0.44 29.27 -3.56
C LYS A 118 -0.34 30.57 -3.72
N LEU A 119 -1.06 30.97 -2.67
CA LEU A 119 -1.85 32.21 -2.62
C LEU A 119 -0.96 33.45 -2.69
N LYS A 120 0.16 33.46 -1.95
CA LYS A 120 1.17 34.53 -1.94
C LYS A 120 2.58 33.92 -1.80
N LYS A 121 3.64 34.74 -1.91
CA LYS A 121 5.03 34.28 -1.74
C LYS A 121 5.25 33.51 -0.42
N ASN A 122 4.58 33.95 0.64
CA ASN A 122 4.64 33.43 2.00
C ASN A 122 3.39 32.63 2.43
N LEU A 123 2.35 32.52 1.60
CA LEU A 123 1.08 31.87 1.97
C LEU A 123 0.71 30.76 0.99
N THR A 124 0.54 29.54 1.50
CA THR A 124 0.15 28.36 0.73
C THR A 124 -1.08 27.72 1.36
N ALA A 125 -2.09 27.42 0.55
CA ALA A 125 -3.22 26.57 0.93
C ALA A 125 -3.09 25.18 0.29
N SER A 126 -3.64 24.16 0.93
CA SER A 126 -3.80 22.84 0.32
C SER A 126 -5.03 22.14 0.87
N ALA A 127 -5.65 21.31 0.06
CA ALA A 127 -6.76 20.45 0.46
C ALA A 127 -6.65 19.11 -0.25
N GLY A 128 -7.28 18.08 0.31
CA GLY A 128 -7.24 16.76 -0.27
C GLY A 128 -8.24 15.80 0.34
N ILE A 129 -8.26 14.61 -0.26
CA ILE A 129 -9.13 13.50 0.10
C ILE A 129 -8.25 12.25 0.17
N ASP A 130 -8.14 11.69 1.36
CA ASP A 130 -7.57 10.36 1.55
C ASP A 130 -8.67 9.31 1.36
N ASN A 131 -8.32 8.16 0.78
CA ASN A 131 -9.27 7.10 0.44
C ASN A 131 -10.45 7.62 -0.40
N LEU A 132 -10.12 8.22 -1.55
CA LEU A 132 -11.03 8.85 -2.50
C LEU A 132 -12.18 7.94 -2.91
N THR A 133 -11.95 6.63 -3.07
CA THR A 133 -12.98 5.65 -3.43
C THR A 133 -13.83 5.18 -2.25
N ASN A 134 -13.54 5.62 -1.03
CA ASN A 134 -14.16 5.18 0.21
C ASN A 134 -14.11 3.66 0.41
N HIS A 135 -12.98 3.06 0.05
CA HIS A 135 -12.79 1.62 0.18
C HIS A 135 -12.73 1.22 1.65
N LYS A 136 -13.53 0.24 2.04
CA LYS A 136 -13.54 -0.34 3.39
C LYS A 136 -12.75 -1.64 3.37
N TYR A 137 -11.62 -1.64 4.05
CA TYR A 137 -10.75 -2.80 4.16
C TYR A 137 -10.34 -3.05 5.61
N PHE A 138 -10.01 -4.30 5.88
CA PHE A 138 -9.68 -4.78 7.21
C PHE A 138 -8.33 -5.48 7.19
N LEU A 139 -7.42 -5.02 8.05
CA LEU A 139 -6.11 -5.61 8.28
C LEU A 139 -5.94 -5.65 9.80
N TYR A 140 -6.39 -6.74 10.42
CA TYR A 140 -6.51 -6.87 11.89
C TYR A 140 -7.51 -5.90 12.57
N HIS A 141 -7.63 -4.67 12.09
CA HIS A 141 -8.62 -3.66 12.47
C HIS A 141 -9.16 -2.95 11.20
N PRO A 142 -10.32 -2.28 11.29
CA PRO A 142 -10.79 -1.46 10.17
C PRO A 142 -9.85 -0.27 9.96
N PHE A 143 -9.56 0.04 8.70
CA PHE A 143 -8.79 1.23 8.35
C PHE A 143 -9.69 2.46 8.13
N PRO A 144 -9.14 3.69 8.23
CA PRO A 144 -9.90 4.91 8.00
C PRO A 144 -10.62 4.91 6.64
N GLN A 145 -11.87 5.35 6.68
CA GLN A 145 -12.68 5.60 5.50
C GLN A 145 -12.27 6.92 4.83
N ARG A 146 -13.01 7.34 3.79
CA ARG A 146 -12.77 8.61 3.11
C ARG A 146 -12.64 9.76 4.11
N THR A 147 -11.53 10.47 4.04
CA THR A 147 -11.23 11.60 4.94
C THR A 147 -10.89 12.83 4.13
N PHE A 148 -11.46 13.98 4.51
CA PHE A 148 -11.18 15.27 3.89
C PHE A 148 -10.29 16.09 4.80
N PHE A 149 -9.32 16.80 4.22
CA PHE A 149 -8.46 17.71 4.97
C PHE A 149 -8.21 19.00 4.22
N ALA A 150 -7.91 20.06 4.98
CA ALA A 150 -7.48 21.34 4.47
C ALA A 150 -6.39 21.90 5.39
N ASN A 151 -5.37 22.53 4.80
CA ASN A 151 -4.23 23.11 5.51
C ASN A 151 -3.90 24.48 4.94
N LEU A 152 -3.51 25.40 5.83
CA LEU A 152 -2.97 26.70 5.48
C LEU A 152 -1.59 26.84 6.11
N LYS A 153 -0.58 27.21 5.32
CA LYS A 153 0.81 27.39 5.75
C LYS A 153 1.27 28.81 5.45
N TYR A 154 1.78 29.50 6.46
CA TYR A 154 2.44 30.80 6.34
C TYR A 154 3.93 30.68 6.70
N ASN A 155 4.82 31.29 5.90
CA ASN A 155 6.26 31.39 6.18
C ASN A 155 6.61 32.84 6.53
N PHE A 156 7.25 33.06 7.68
CA PHE A 156 7.69 34.38 8.16
C PHE A 156 9.05 34.77 7.56
#